data_AF-A0A011QEC2-F1
#
_entry.id   AF-A0A011QEC2-F1
#
_cell.length_a   1.000
_cell.length_b   1.000
_cell.length_c   1.000
_cell.angle_alpha   90.00
_cell.angle_beta   90.00
_cell.angle_gamma   90.00
#
_symmetry.space_group_name_H-M   'P 1'
#
loop_
_entity.id
_entity.type
_entity.pdbx_description
1 polymer ?
#
loop_
_entity_poly.entity_id
_entity_poly.type
_entity_poly.pdbx_seq_one_letter_code
_entity_poly.pdbx_strand_id
1 'polypeptide(L)'
;MLATRSSLHVPPTSLAIPLTDHIMKTLQLIDADRTVFAAVANAEVPPGTIVRDFAALLDYLGKDGIPVSPKTSEFAIARLPDLNGLLTHPAPIGLSRGRQVSYPHVDGLHLLLRFSRLGKVDRSLRTPQMVQDKAMVARWQLLNPTERYFSLLERWWNIADFEQERFGLASRMAEYRCTFLKRHRPGSRAKERDEKWQVAMLGALGMKQVALMQLFGLLDILSDPAVPGGGWKIKRMVATPWGLSASAIYCQAFGDSSTGMLERLFNPTGKNPTPDELEAEEEIEHHPFLLWASRALPFFPACRHYLGDPESVEPFRGSVTFKVSLGPSVWRRIVMPAESDFDDLARFILDAFQFDDEHLYQFRYQDEYATQRTFDDPRCSDVEDDYADEVTLGEAGLFPRQLVEFRYDFSDDWRFDVLVEKLEPSDIRRKAAVLNKKGTAPRQYQ
;
A
#
# COMPACT_ATOMS: atom_id res chain seq x y z
N MET A 1 -7.85 10.84 28.64
CA MET A 1 -8.61 11.67 27.68
C MET A 1 -8.29 11.09 26.33
N LEU A 2 -9.28 10.44 25.72
CA LEU A 2 -9.14 9.65 24.50
C LEU A 2 -8.73 10.55 23.34
N ALA A 3 -7.56 10.30 22.76
CA ALA A 3 -7.26 10.67 21.38
C ALA A 3 -7.38 9.38 20.58
N THR A 4 -8.58 9.12 20.06
CA THR A 4 -8.78 8.11 19.02
C THR A 4 -7.97 8.56 17.81
N ARG A 5 -6.86 7.88 17.49
CA ARG A 5 -6.27 7.91 16.16
C ARG A 5 -7.26 7.23 15.22
N SER A 6 -8.26 8.00 14.82
CA SER A 6 -9.24 7.61 13.83
C SER A 6 -8.53 7.46 12.51
N SER A 7 -8.65 6.28 11.91
CA SER A 7 -8.63 6.02 10.48
C SER A 7 -8.56 7.29 9.63
N LEU A 8 -7.47 7.45 8.88
CA LEU A 8 -7.25 8.44 7.81
C LEU A 8 -8.56 8.74 7.08
N HIS A 9 -9.23 9.80 7.51
CA HIS A 9 -10.47 10.26 6.91
C HIS A 9 -10.12 11.48 6.08
N VAL A 10 -9.64 11.26 4.86
CA VAL A 10 -9.71 12.33 3.86
C VAL A 10 -11.20 12.68 3.72
N PRO A 11 -11.64 13.92 4.02
CA PRO A 11 -13.05 14.25 3.99
C PRO A 11 -13.59 14.07 2.57
N PRO A 12 -14.84 13.57 2.41
CA PRO A 12 -15.42 13.42 1.10
C PRO A 12 -15.78 14.80 0.55
N THR A 13 -15.38 15.04 -0.69
CA THR A 13 -15.93 16.04 -1.62
C THR A 13 -15.65 17.53 -1.33
N SER A 14 -14.99 18.16 -2.31
CA SER A 14 -14.72 19.59 -2.51
C SER A 14 -13.35 20.07 -2.02
N LEU A 15 -12.38 20.04 -2.94
CA LEU A 15 -11.11 20.76 -2.84
C LEU A 15 -11.35 22.29 -2.86
N ALA A 16 -11.77 22.85 -1.73
CA ALA A 16 -11.45 24.21 -1.36
C ALA A 16 -10.46 24.12 -0.21
N ILE A 17 -9.20 23.77 -0.52
CA ILE A 17 -8.12 23.73 0.49
C ILE A 17 -7.67 25.17 0.76
N PRO A 18 -7.81 25.70 1.99
CA PRO A 18 -7.19 26.96 2.35
C PRO A 18 -5.69 26.70 2.59
N LEU A 19 -4.87 26.95 1.58
CA LEU A 19 -3.41 26.96 1.73
C LEU A 19 -2.98 28.26 2.40
N THR A 20 -2.09 28.19 3.40
CA THR A 20 -1.51 29.37 4.04
C THR A 20 -0.63 30.16 3.04
N ASP A 21 -0.67 31.49 3.14
CA ASP A 21 0.04 32.45 2.29
C ASP A 21 1.57 32.24 2.20
N HIS A 22 2.14 31.52 3.18
CA HIS A 22 3.56 31.19 3.20
C HIS A 22 3.90 30.02 2.25
N ILE A 23 3.08 28.98 2.18
CA ILE A 23 3.25 27.82 1.29
C ILE A 23 3.10 28.25 -0.17
N MET A 24 2.20 29.19 -0.45
CA MET A 24 1.99 29.75 -1.79
C MET A 24 3.22 30.52 -2.34
N LYS A 25 4.11 31.04 -1.47
CA LYS A 25 5.25 31.85 -1.88
C LYS A 25 6.51 31.05 -2.26
N THR A 26 6.66 29.81 -1.82
CA THR A 26 7.98 29.16 -1.82
C THR A 26 8.29 28.34 -3.09
N LEU A 27 7.31 27.93 -3.91
CA LEU A 27 7.59 27.22 -5.17
C LEU A 27 6.58 27.51 -6.28
N GLN A 28 6.87 28.51 -7.12
CA GLN A 28 6.12 28.74 -8.36
C GLN A 28 6.63 27.83 -9.49
N LEU A 29 5.70 27.22 -10.24
CA LEU A 29 6.03 26.47 -11.45
C LEU A 29 6.69 27.39 -12.48
N ILE A 30 7.81 26.96 -13.06
CA ILE A 30 8.45 27.67 -14.17
C ILE A 30 7.61 27.54 -15.45
N ASP A 31 7.76 28.48 -16.39
CA ASP A 31 6.97 28.51 -17.63
C ASP A 31 7.04 27.22 -18.46
N ALA A 32 8.21 26.55 -18.46
CA ALA A 32 8.38 25.27 -19.12
C ALA A 32 7.46 24.18 -18.52
N ASP A 33 7.38 24.09 -17.19
CA ASP A 33 6.50 23.14 -16.52
C ASP A 33 5.04 23.51 -16.77
N ARG A 34 4.66 24.78 -16.61
CA ARG A 34 3.29 25.24 -16.88
C ARG A 34 2.82 24.88 -18.29
N THR A 35 3.72 24.97 -19.28
CA THR A 35 3.45 24.56 -20.67
C THR A 35 3.18 23.07 -20.79
N VAL A 36 3.98 22.22 -20.11
CA VAL A 36 3.78 20.77 -20.09
C VAL A 36 2.46 20.40 -19.42
N PHE A 37 2.16 20.98 -18.25
CA PHE A 37 0.90 20.74 -17.55
C PHE A 37 -0.32 21.15 -18.39
N ALA A 38 -0.27 22.32 -19.03
CA ALA A 38 -1.32 22.76 -19.94
C ALA A 38 -1.48 21.84 -21.17
N ALA A 39 -0.37 21.35 -21.74
CA ALA A 39 -0.42 20.42 -22.88
C ALA A 39 -1.11 19.10 -22.50
N VAL A 40 -0.80 18.56 -21.32
CA VAL A 40 -1.43 17.34 -20.81
C VAL A 40 -2.90 17.57 -20.46
N ALA A 41 -3.24 18.71 -19.86
CA ALA A 41 -4.62 19.05 -19.54
C ALA A 41 -5.53 19.22 -20.77
N ASN A 42 -4.97 19.67 -21.89
CA ASN A 42 -5.69 19.84 -23.15
C ASN A 42 -5.74 18.58 -24.02
N ALA A 43 -5.08 17.49 -23.61
CA ALA A 43 -5.12 16.23 -24.34
C ALA A 43 -6.46 15.51 -24.15
N GLU A 44 -6.93 14.79 -25.17
CA GLU A 44 -8.20 14.03 -25.10
C GLU A 44 -8.15 12.88 -24.09
N VAL A 45 -6.95 12.34 -23.84
CA VAL A 45 -6.72 11.21 -22.94
C VAL A 45 -5.61 11.55 -21.94
N PRO A 46 -5.68 11.01 -20.72
CA PRO A 46 -4.60 11.15 -19.74
C PRO A 46 -3.27 10.57 -20.26
N PRO A 47 -2.12 10.96 -19.68
CA PRO A 47 -0.82 10.43 -20.06
C PRO A 47 -0.71 8.91 -19.97
N GLY A 48 -0.01 8.32 -20.93
CA GLY A 48 0.27 6.89 -20.96
C GLY A 48 -0.96 6.03 -21.21
N THR A 49 -0.94 4.80 -20.68
CA THR A 49 -1.96 3.78 -20.92
C THR A 49 -2.61 3.27 -19.65
N ILE A 50 -2.25 3.82 -18.48
CA ILE A 50 -2.64 3.29 -17.18
C ILE A 50 -4.15 3.15 -17.02
N VAL A 51 -4.94 4.15 -17.44
CA VAL A 51 -6.41 4.09 -17.30
C VAL A 51 -7.00 2.96 -18.15
N ARG A 52 -6.49 2.75 -19.36
CA ARG A 52 -6.96 1.70 -20.28
C ARG A 52 -6.50 0.31 -19.82
N ASP A 53 -5.24 0.17 -19.44
CA ASP A 53 -4.65 -1.10 -19.01
C ASP A 53 -5.20 -1.54 -17.65
N PHE A 54 -5.48 -0.61 -16.74
CA PHE A 54 -6.12 -0.90 -15.46
C PHE A 54 -7.61 -1.28 -15.64
N ALA A 55 -8.33 -0.62 -16.56
CA ALA A 55 -9.68 -1.05 -16.92
C ALA A 55 -9.70 -2.48 -17.50
N ALA A 56 -8.76 -2.82 -18.38
CA ALA A 56 -8.63 -4.17 -18.91
C ALA A 56 -8.37 -5.22 -17.81
N LEU A 57 -7.58 -4.88 -16.79
CA LEU A 57 -7.39 -5.74 -15.61
C LEU A 57 -8.72 -5.92 -14.86
N LEU A 58 -9.42 -4.83 -14.52
CA LEU A 58 -10.69 -4.90 -13.82
C LEU A 58 -11.70 -5.77 -14.58
N ASP A 59 -11.83 -5.57 -15.89
CA ASP A 59 -12.73 -6.36 -16.73
C ASP A 59 -12.35 -7.86 -16.72
N TYR A 60 -11.05 -8.16 -16.72
CA TYR A 60 -10.56 -9.54 -16.66
C TYR A 60 -10.81 -10.22 -15.30
N LEU A 61 -10.79 -9.49 -14.18
CA LEU A 61 -11.24 -10.03 -12.89
C LEU A 61 -12.69 -10.50 -12.99
N GLY A 62 -13.54 -9.73 -13.69
CA GLY A 62 -14.94 -10.05 -13.92
C GLY A 62 -15.70 -10.41 -12.63
N LYS A 63 -16.64 -11.35 -12.73
CA LYS A 63 -17.41 -11.85 -11.57
C LYS A 63 -16.70 -12.98 -10.82
N ASP A 64 -15.86 -13.74 -11.50
CA ASP A 64 -15.28 -14.99 -10.98
C ASP A 64 -13.95 -14.78 -10.26
N GLY A 65 -13.31 -13.63 -10.45
CA GLY A 65 -12.01 -13.32 -9.90
C GLY A 65 -10.85 -14.06 -10.59
N ILE A 66 -9.65 -13.84 -10.05
CA ILE A 66 -8.42 -14.49 -10.51
C ILE A 66 -7.83 -15.29 -9.33
N PRO A 67 -7.49 -16.58 -9.51
CA PRO A 67 -6.86 -17.34 -8.45
C PRO A 67 -5.53 -16.70 -8.04
N VAL A 68 -5.30 -16.58 -6.73
CA VAL A 68 -4.06 -16.05 -6.17
C VAL A 68 -3.37 -17.04 -5.22
N SER A 69 -2.08 -16.82 -5.03
CA SER A 69 -1.27 -17.56 -4.07
C SER A 69 -1.77 -17.29 -2.63
N PRO A 70 -1.92 -18.32 -1.78
CA PRO A 70 -2.41 -18.10 -0.41
C PRO A 70 -1.53 -17.21 0.47
N LYS A 71 -0.22 -17.19 0.20
CA LYS A 71 0.79 -16.51 1.04
C LYS A 71 1.12 -15.11 0.55
N THR A 72 1.29 -14.95 -0.77
CA THR A 72 1.73 -13.68 -1.38
C THR A 72 0.60 -12.93 -2.06
N SER A 73 -0.55 -13.55 -2.22
CA SER A 73 -1.70 -13.01 -2.96
C SER A 73 -1.37 -12.65 -4.41
N GLU A 74 -0.27 -13.18 -4.97
CA GLU A 74 0.10 -13.00 -6.38
C GLU A 74 -0.84 -13.81 -7.30
N PHE A 75 -1.15 -13.29 -8.47
CA PHE A 75 -1.90 -13.97 -9.51
C PHE A 75 -1.27 -15.31 -9.87
N ALA A 76 -2.11 -16.33 -10.07
CA ALA A 76 -1.69 -17.65 -10.48
C ALA A 76 -0.91 -17.60 -11.80
N ILE A 77 0.23 -18.31 -11.84
CA ILE A 77 1.17 -18.33 -12.98
C ILE A 77 0.46 -18.62 -14.30
N ALA A 78 -0.55 -19.50 -14.29
CA ALA A 78 -1.30 -19.88 -15.48
C ALA A 78 -2.10 -18.72 -16.12
N ARG A 79 -2.41 -17.66 -15.37
CA ARG A 79 -3.19 -16.49 -15.85
C ARG A 79 -2.32 -15.34 -16.33
N LEU A 80 -1.03 -15.35 -16.02
CA LEU A 80 -0.11 -14.25 -16.34
C LEU A 80 0.09 -14.01 -17.84
N PRO A 81 0.20 -15.04 -18.71
CA PRO A 81 0.35 -14.81 -20.16
C PRO A 81 -0.87 -14.09 -20.75
N ASP A 82 -2.08 -14.50 -20.36
CA ASP A 82 -3.32 -13.89 -20.83
C ASP A 82 -3.42 -12.43 -20.36
N LEU A 83 -3.18 -12.19 -19.06
CA LEU A 83 -3.16 -10.84 -18.49
C LEU A 83 -2.16 -9.94 -19.22
N ASN A 84 -0.95 -10.43 -19.45
CA ASN A 84 0.09 -9.69 -20.17
C ASN A 84 -0.36 -9.35 -21.59
N GLY A 85 -1.00 -10.29 -22.30
CA GLY A 85 -1.49 -10.09 -23.66
C GLY A 85 -2.62 -9.06 -23.81
N LEU A 86 -3.32 -8.70 -22.72
CA LEU A 86 -4.37 -7.67 -22.74
C LEU A 86 -3.80 -6.25 -22.67
N LEU A 87 -2.57 -6.08 -22.17
CA LEU A 87 -1.98 -4.77 -21.91
C LEU A 87 -1.55 -4.07 -23.21
N THR A 88 -1.46 -2.75 -23.17
CA THR A 88 -0.95 -1.96 -24.30
C THR A 88 0.55 -2.19 -24.51
N HIS A 89 1.25 -2.46 -23.42
CA HIS A 89 2.69 -2.76 -23.39
C HIS A 89 2.91 -4.15 -22.78
N PRO A 90 2.58 -5.24 -23.49
CA PRO A 90 2.88 -6.59 -23.01
C PRO A 90 4.39 -6.73 -22.84
N ALA A 91 4.84 -7.27 -21.71
CA ALA A 91 6.25 -7.57 -21.50
C ALA A 91 6.66 -8.75 -22.41
N PRO A 92 7.57 -8.57 -23.38
CA PRO A 92 8.06 -9.67 -24.20
C PRO A 92 8.99 -10.56 -23.37
N ILE A 93 8.50 -11.72 -22.97
CA ILE A 93 9.26 -12.70 -22.19
C ILE A 93 9.22 -14.07 -22.85
N GLY A 94 10.30 -14.85 -22.71
CA GLY A 94 10.41 -16.23 -23.19
C GLY A 94 10.45 -17.27 -22.08
N LEU A 95 9.96 -16.91 -20.88
CA LEU A 95 9.91 -17.82 -19.72
C LEU A 95 8.69 -18.74 -19.80
N SER A 96 8.90 -20.05 -19.67
CA SER A 96 7.82 -21.05 -19.68
C SER A 96 6.98 -21.08 -18.40
N ARG A 97 7.58 -20.69 -17.25
CA ARG A 97 6.91 -20.60 -15.93
C ARG A 97 7.31 -19.31 -15.20
N GLY A 98 7.23 -18.17 -15.89
CA GLY A 98 7.48 -16.86 -15.29
C GLY A 98 6.51 -16.59 -14.12
N ARG A 99 7.04 -16.11 -12.99
CA ARG A 99 6.21 -15.65 -11.85
C ARG A 99 5.69 -14.24 -12.13
N GLN A 100 4.81 -13.70 -11.28
CA GLN A 100 4.23 -12.37 -11.50
C GLN A 100 5.29 -11.27 -11.66
N VAL A 101 6.34 -11.29 -10.85
CA VAL A 101 7.51 -10.39 -10.97
C VAL A 101 8.22 -10.45 -12.35
N SER A 102 8.05 -11.55 -13.11
CA SER A 102 8.56 -11.67 -14.47
C SER A 102 7.74 -10.89 -15.51
N TYR A 103 6.56 -10.38 -15.13
CA TYR A 103 5.65 -9.56 -15.93
C TYR A 103 5.45 -8.20 -15.26
N PRO A 104 6.42 -7.26 -15.34
CA PRO A 104 6.41 -6.11 -14.44
C PRO A 104 5.24 -5.14 -14.61
N HIS A 105 4.63 -5.05 -15.80
CA HIS A 105 3.39 -4.29 -16.00
C HIS A 105 2.21 -4.93 -15.27
N VAL A 106 2.04 -6.26 -15.36
CA VAL A 106 1.01 -6.99 -14.61
C VAL A 106 1.26 -6.86 -13.11
N ASP A 107 2.51 -6.96 -12.67
CA ASP A 107 2.89 -6.83 -11.26
C ASP A 107 2.61 -5.41 -10.72
N GLY A 108 2.87 -4.38 -11.52
CA GLY A 108 2.52 -2.99 -11.22
C GLY A 108 1.02 -2.76 -11.13
N LEU A 109 0.24 -3.30 -12.07
CA LEU A 109 -1.23 -3.18 -12.04
C LEU A 109 -1.83 -3.95 -10.85
N HIS A 110 -1.28 -5.11 -10.49
CA HIS A 110 -1.67 -5.85 -9.28
C HIS A 110 -1.41 -5.03 -8.00
N LEU A 111 -0.28 -4.33 -7.93
CA LEU A 111 0.01 -3.41 -6.83
C LEU A 111 -1.09 -2.34 -6.74
N LEU A 112 -1.35 -1.63 -7.84
CA LEU A 112 -2.38 -0.60 -7.87
C LEU A 112 -3.76 -1.13 -7.54
N LEU A 113 -4.11 -2.33 -8.01
CA LEU A 113 -5.41 -2.95 -7.75
C LEU A 113 -5.66 -3.11 -6.25
N ARG A 114 -4.65 -3.57 -5.52
CA ARG A 114 -4.72 -3.77 -4.06
C ARG A 114 -4.81 -2.45 -3.31
N PHE A 115 -3.91 -1.52 -3.59
CA PHE A 115 -3.79 -0.31 -2.80
C PHE A 115 -4.76 0.80 -3.20
N SER A 116 -5.32 0.77 -4.41
CA SER A 116 -6.54 1.54 -4.73
C SER A 116 -7.79 0.94 -4.10
N ARG A 117 -7.67 -0.22 -3.44
CA ARG A 117 -8.76 -0.98 -2.81
C ARG A 117 -9.87 -1.37 -3.80
N LEU A 118 -9.57 -1.36 -5.11
CA LEU A 118 -10.50 -1.78 -6.16
C LEU A 118 -10.54 -3.29 -6.33
N GLY A 119 -9.49 -3.99 -5.91
CA GLY A 119 -9.48 -5.43 -5.78
C GLY A 119 -9.14 -5.88 -4.38
N LYS A 120 -9.76 -6.98 -3.96
CA LYS A 120 -9.56 -7.63 -2.68
C LYS A 120 -9.45 -9.13 -2.82
N VAL A 121 -8.87 -9.77 -1.81
CA VAL A 121 -8.66 -11.21 -1.77
C VAL A 121 -9.79 -11.88 -1.03
N ASP A 122 -10.67 -12.55 -1.77
CA ASP A 122 -11.65 -13.46 -1.20
C ASP A 122 -10.97 -14.78 -0.82
N ARG A 123 -10.96 -15.07 0.49
CA ARG A 123 -10.38 -16.28 1.09
C ARG A 123 -11.43 -17.29 1.56
N SER A 124 -12.70 -17.10 1.16
CA SER A 124 -13.79 -18.03 1.45
C SER A 124 -13.57 -19.42 0.81
N LEU A 125 -12.89 -19.46 -0.33
CA LEU A 125 -12.55 -20.68 -1.05
C LEU A 125 -11.19 -21.25 -0.62
N ARG A 126 -10.97 -22.55 -0.88
CA ARG A 126 -9.68 -23.21 -0.62
C ARG A 126 -8.52 -22.53 -1.34
N THR A 127 -8.75 -22.09 -2.58
CA THR A 127 -7.82 -21.29 -3.35
C THR A 127 -8.34 -19.86 -3.37
N PRO A 128 -7.66 -18.92 -2.68
CA PRO A 128 -8.10 -17.53 -2.64
C PRO A 128 -8.21 -16.92 -4.04
N GLN A 129 -9.12 -15.97 -4.20
CA GLN A 129 -9.36 -15.26 -5.45
C GLN A 129 -9.14 -13.77 -5.23
N MET A 130 -8.43 -13.11 -6.14
CA MET A 130 -8.50 -11.66 -6.28
C MET A 130 -9.80 -11.31 -7.01
N VAL A 131 -10.69 -10.59 -6.34
CA VAL A 131 -12.01 -10.18 -6.82
C VAL A 131 -12.13 -8.66 -6.77
N GLN A 132 -13.12 -8.11 -7.47
CA GLN A 132 -13.43 -6.69 -7.37
C GLN A 132 -14.09 -6.34 -6.03
N ASP A 133 -13.68 -5.23 -5.43
CA ASP A 133 -14.50 -4.57 -4.41
C ASP A 133 -15.63 -3.80 -5.11
N LYS A 134 -16.86 -4.29 -4.96
CA LYS A 134 -18.03 -3.76 -5.69
C LYS A 134 -18.34 -2.30 -5.34
N ALA A 135 -18.15 -1.91 -4.08
CA ALA A 135 -18.43 -0.54 -3.65
C ALA A 135 -17.39 0.42 -4.25
N MET A 136 -16.11 0.04 -4.18
CA MET A 136 -15.03 0.82 -4.77
C MET A 136 -15.12 0.88 -6.29
N VAL A 137 -15.46 -0.24 -6.96
CA VAL A 137 -15.66 -0.25 -8.42
C VAL A 137 -16.85 0.63 -8.82
N ALA A 138 -17.95 0.67 -8.06
CA ALA A 138 -19.06 1.57 -8.33
C ALA A 138 -18.61 3.04 -8.29
N ARG A 139 -17.81 3.43 -7.29
CA ARG A 139 -17.22 4.78 -7.20
C ARG A 139 -16.28 5.06 -8.36
N TRP A 140 -15.40 4.11 -8.70
CA TRP A 140 -14.48 4.21 -9.83
C TRP A 140 -15.19 4.47 -11.16
N GLN A 141 -16.35 3.85 -11.38
CA GLN A 141 -17.11 4.05 -12.62
C GLN A 141 -17.68 5.46 -12.77
N LEU A 142 -17.90 6.19 -11.67
CA LEU A 142 -18.36 7.58 -11.69
C LEU A 142 -17.25 8.58 -12.05
N LEU A 143 -15.98 8.19 -11.90
CA LEU A 143 -14.84 9.04 -12.19
C LEU A 143 -14.62 9.18 -13.69
N ASN A 144 -14.29 10.40 -14.13
CA ASN A 144 -13.84 10.64 -15.51
C ASN A 144 -12.39 10.14 -15.72
N PRO A 145 -11.89 10.05 -16.97
CA PRO A 145 -10.54 9.54 -17.23
C PRO A 145 -9.42 10.28 -16.50
N THR A 146 -9.52 11.59 -16.35
CA THR A 146 -8.54 12.41 -15.61
C THR A 146 -8.56 12.11 -14.12
N GLU A 147 -9.75 11.99 -13.52
CA GLU A 147 -9.92 11.61 -12.11
C GLU A 147 -9.41 10.19 -11.84
N ARG A 148 -9.67 9.25 -12.76
CA ARG A 148 -9.13 7.87 -12.70
C ARG A 148 -7.61 7.86 -12.73
N TYR A 149 -7.01 8.65 -13.63
CA TYR A 149 -5.55 8.77 -13.73
C TYR A 149 -4.95 9.30 -12.42
N PHE A 150 -5.46 10.41 -11.89
CA PHE A 150 -4.91 11.00 -10.67
C PHE A 150 -5.21 10.20 -9.41
N SER A 151 -6.33 9.47 -9.36
CA SER A 151 -6.60 8.53 -8.26
C SER A 151 -5.58 7.38 -8.24
N LEU A 152 -5.22 6.83 -9.39
CA LEU A 152 -4.17 5.80 -9.44
C LEU A 152 -2.78 6.36 -9.17
N LEU A 153 -2.49 7.59 -9.64
CA LEU A 153 -1.19 8.24 -9.42
C LEU A 153 -0.96 8.57 -7.94
N GLU A 154 -2.00 9.08 -7.27
CA GLU A 154 -2.03 9.35 -5.84
C GLU A 154 -1.67 8.09 -5.05
N ARG A 155 -2.43 7.01 -5.25
CA ARG A 155 -2.14 5.72 -4.61
C ARG A 155 -0.73 5.25 -4.90
N TRP A 156 -0.31 5.28 -6.17
CA TRP A 156 1.02 4.82 -6.55
C TRP A 156 2.15 5.54 -5.81
N TRP A 157 2.14 6.86 -5.82
CA TRP A 157 3.21 7.65 -5.22
C TRP A 157 3.20 7.54 -3.70
N ASN A 158 2.02 7.49 -3.06
CA ASN A 158 1.93 7.25 -1.62
C ASN A 158 2.59 5.90 -1.24
N ILE A 159 2.18 4.79 -1.87
CA ILE A 159 2.71 3.44 -1.54
C ILE A 159 4.22 3.36 -1.80
N ALA A 160 4.68 3.89 -2.94
CA ALA A 160 6.08 3.80 -3.33
C ALA A 160 6.99 4.56 -2.36
N ASP A 161 6.51 5.69 -1.84
CA ASP A 161 7.30 6.63 -1.08
C ASP A 161 7.10 6.49 0.46
N PHE A 162 6.10 5.74 0.92
CA PHE A 162 5.83 5.53 2.36
C PHE A 162 5.67 4.07 2.82
N GLU A 163 5.14 3.15 2.00
CA GLU A 163 4.81 1.78 2.45
C GLU A 163 5.82 0.70 2.01
N GLN A 164 6.85 1.05 1.23
CA GLN A 164 7.94 0.10 0.94
C GLN A 164 8.93 0.07 2.10
N GLU A 165 8.76 -0.91 3.00
CA GLU A 165 9.73 -1.35 4.00
C GLU A 165 11.11 -1.63 3.36
N ARG A 166 11.94 -0.58 3.27
CA ARG A 166 13.37 -0.71 3.08
C ARG A 166 14.05 0.20 4.11
N PHE A 167 14.29 -0.39 5.29
CA PHE A 167 15.31 0.05 6.27
C PHE A 167 14.99 1.24 7.19
N GLY A 168 13.74 1.48 7.59
CA GLY A 168 13.44 2.47 8.65
C GLY A 168 13.89 3.90 8.32
N LEU A 169 14.21 4.15 7.05
CA LEU A 169 14.53 5.45 6.47
C LEU A 169 13.40 5.77 5.51
N ALA A 170 12.88 6.99 5.57
CA ALA A 170 11.89 7.48 4.59
C ALA A 170 12.33 7.08 3.18
N SER A 171 11.46 6.35 2.49
CA SER A 171 11.76 5.78 1.18
C SER A 171 12.11 6.92 0.22
N ARG A 172 13.37 6.98 -0.24
CA ARG A 172 13.84 7.99 -1.23
C ARG A 172 13.35 7.68 -2.65
N MET A 173 12.24 6.98 -2.78
CA MET A 173 11.70 6.54 -4.08
C MET A 173 11.32 7.73 -4.96
N ALA A 174 10.85 8.83 -4.39
CA ALA A 174 10.63 10.10 -5.10
C ALA A 174 11.93 10.64 -5.73
N GLU A 175 13.02 10.67 -4.96
CA GLU A 175 14.35 11.12 -5.42
C GLU A 175 14.92 10.18 -6.49
N TYR A 176 14.80 8.86 -6.28
CA TYR A 176 15.26 7.84 -7.22
C TYR A 176 14.51 7.93 -8.55
N ARG A 177 13.19 8.06 -8.51
CA ARG A 177 12.32 8.24 -9.69
C ARG A 177 12.70 9.51 -10.45
N CYS A 178 12.82 10.64 -9.75
CA CYS A 178 13.20 11.92 -10.34
C CYS A 178 14.59 11.87 -11.00
N THR A 179 15.58 11.32 -10.30
CA THR A 179 16.95 11.17 -10.81
C THR A 179 17.00 10.24 -12.02
N PHE A 180 16.25 9.14 -11.98
CA PHE A 180 16.15 8.18 -13.07
C PHE A 180 15.60 8.82 -14.34
N LEU A 181 14.49 9.56 -14.24
CA LEU A 181 13.88 10.25 -15.38
C LEU A 181 14.81 11.34 -15.95
N LYS A 182 15.46 12.15 -15.09
CA LYS A 182 16.43 13.16 -15.52
C LYS A 182 17.57 12.57 -16.36
N ARG A 183 18.07 11.39 -15.98
CA ARG A 183 19.14 10.70 -16.74
C ARG A 183 18.65 10.13 -18.06
N HIS A 184 17.36 9.79 -18.15
CA HIS A 184 16.69 9.33 -19.38
C HIS A 184 16.03 10.44 -20.20
N ARG A 185 16.32 11.73 -19.93
CA ARG A 185 15.80 12.85 -20.74
C ARG A 185 16.10 12.71 -22.24
N PRO A 186 15.26 13.27 -23.13
CA PRO A 186 15.53 13.28 -24.57
C PRO A 186 16.93 13.83 -24.91
N GLY A 187 17.63 13.19 -25.83
CA GLY A 187 18.98 13.57 -26.22
C GLY A 187 20.09 13.26 -25.19
N SER A 188 19.76 12.64 -24.05
CA SER A 188 20.76 12.20 -23.08
C SER A 188 21.75 11.22 -23.69
N ARG A 189 23.04 11.59 -23.64
CA ARG A 189 24.17 10.72 -23.98
C ARG A 189 24.65 9.88 -22.79
N ALA A 190 23.82 9.71 -21.75
CA ALA A 190 24.15 8.82 -20.63
C ALA A 190 24.30 7.35 -21.05
N LYS A 191 24.00 7.02 -22.32
CA LYS A 191 24.35 5.75 -22.97
C LYS A 191 25.87 5.59 -23.00
N GLU A 192 26.34 4.53 -22.34
CA GLU A 192 27.63 3.80 -22.48
C GLU A 192 28.54 3.77 -21.26
N ARG A 193 28.54 4.76 -20.35
CA ARG A 193 29.61 4.83 -19.31
C ARG A 193 29.27 4.35 -17.91
N ASP A 194 28.05 3.88 -17.64
CA ASP A 194 27.74 3.38 -16.30
C ASP A 194 26.62 2.34 -16.25
N GLU A 195 26.88 1.17 -16.87
CA GLU A 195 26.01 -0.01 -16.72
C GLU A 195 25.78 -0.36 -15.25
N LYS A 196 26.78 -0.13 -14.39
CA LYS A 196 26.68 -0.37 -12.94
C LYS A 196 25.64 0.51 -12.28
N TRP A 197 25.63 1.81 -12.57
CA TRP A 197 24.60 2.73 -12.08
C TRP A 197 23.20 2.30 -12.54
N GLN A 198 23.05 1.88 -13.81
CA GLN A 198 21.75 1.46 -14.31
C GLN A 198 21.26 0.19 -13.63
N VAL A 199 22.13 -0.81 -13.43
CA VAL A 199 21.81 -2.03 -12.68
C VAL A 199 21.44 -1.68 -11.24
N ALA A 200 22.21 -0.82 -10.57
CA ALA A 200 21.95 -0.40 -9.21
C ALA A 200 20.59 0.32 -9.08
N MET A 201 20.29 1.26 -9.97
CA MET A 201 19.02 2.00 -9.96
C MET A 201 17.82 1.12 -10.29
N LEU A 202 17.95 0.19 -11.24
CA LEU A 202 16.88 -0.76 -11.54
C LEU A 202 16.65 -1.72 -10.36
N GLY A 203 17.69 -2.10 -9.63
CA GLY A 203 17.58 -2.88 -8.39
C GLY A 203 16.96 -2.09 -7.22
N ALA A 204 17.28 -0.79 -7.13
CA ALA A 204 16.72 0.11 -6.12
C ALA A 204 15.24 0.39 -6.37
N LEU A 205 14.87 0.80 -7.58
CA LEU A 205 13.49 1.08 -7.99
C LEU A 205 12.64 -0.19 -8.11
N GLY A 206 13.21 -1.26 -8.65
CA GLY A 206 12.47 -2.46 -9.03
C GLY A 206 11.74 -2.32 -10.38
N MET A 207 11.66 -3.43 -11.12
CA MET A 207 11.12 -3.44 -12.49
C MET A 207 9.65 -3.04 -12.58
N LYS A 208 8.84 -3.35 -11.56
CA LYS A 208 7.41 -2.96 -11.53
C LYS A 208 7.23 -1.44 -11.48
N GLN A 209 8.12 -0.72 -10.76
CA GLN A 209 8.09 0.74 -10.71
C GLN A 209 8.45 1.34 -12.07
N VAL A 210 9.39 0.72 -12.78
CA VAL A 210 9.75 1.10 -14.15
C VAL A 210 8.62 0.87 -15.13
N ALA A 211 7.92 -0.26 -15.02
CA ALA A 211 6.73 -0.54 -15.82
C ALA A 211 5.59 0.44 -15.52
N LEU A 212 5.35 0.78 -14.25
CA LEU A 212 4.37 1.80 -13.85
C LEU A 212 4.73 3.17 -14.42
N MET A 213 6.01 3.58 -14.41
CA MET A 213 6.44 4.82 -15.08
C MET A 213 6.03 4.85 -16.56
N GLN A 214 6.06 3.71 -17.26
CA GLN A 214 5.56 3.63 -18.63
C GLN A 214 4.04 3.74 -18.71
N LEU A 215 3.31 3.01 -17.87
CA LEU A 215 1.84 3.03 -17.86
C LEU A 215 1.31 4.44 -17.54
N PHE A 216 1.93 5.18 -16.62
CA PHE A 216 1.57 6.57 -16.29
C PHE A 216 2.11 7.59 -17.30
N GLY A 217 2.77 7.17 -18.38
CA GLY A 217 3.29 8.07 -19.41
C GLY A 217 4.44 8.96 -18.93
N LEU A 218 5.14 8.57 -17.85
CA LEU A 218 6.34 9.26 -17.38
C LEU A 218 7.58 8.87 -18.19
N LEU A 219 7.57 7.65 -18.75
CA LEU A 219 8.71 7.04 -19.42
C LEU A 219 8.29 6.21 -20.64
N ASP A 220 8.82 6.52 -21.81
CA ASP A 220 8.69 5.65 -22.97
C ASP A 220 9.73 4.52 -22.90
N ILE A 221 9.27 3.27 -23.01
CA ILE A 221 10.12 2.09 -23.01
C ILE A 221 9.97 1.34 -24.33
N LEU A 222 11.11 1.14 -25.00
CA LEU A 222 11.24 0.20 -26.11
C LEU A 222 11.85 -1.08 -25.58
N SER A 223 11.15 -2.20 -25.77
CA SER A 223 11.61 -3.53 -25.33
C SER A 223 12.38 -4.24 -26.43
N ASP A 224 13.29 -5.13 -26.04
CA ASP A 224 13.83 -6.13 -26.96
C ASP A 224 12.82 -7.27 -27.18
N PRO A 225 12.91 -8.01 -28.30
CA PRO A 225 12.11 -9.21 -28.51
C PRO A 225 12.32 -10.26 -27.42
N ALA A 226 11.30 -11.10 -27.19
CA ALA A 226 11.39 -12.21 -26.26
C ALA A 226 12.49 -13.19 -26.70
N VAL A 227 13.35 -13.58 -25.74
CA VAL A 227 14.38 -14.60 -25.94
C VAL A 227 13.96 -15.85 -25.17
N PRO A 228 14.04 -17.07 -25.76
CA PRO A 228 13.71 -18.31 -25.05
C PRO A 228 14.47 -18.42 -23.71
N GLY A 229 13.74 -18.67 -22.63
CA GLY A 229 14.29 -18.73 -21.27
C GLY A 229 14.64 -17.36 -20.65
N GLY A 230 14.47 -16.26 -21.38
CA GLY A 230 14.77 -14.90 -20.92
C GLY A 230 13.55 -14.16 -20.37
N GLY A 231 13.78 -13.37 -19.33
CA GLY A 231 12.81 -12.38 -18.84
C GLY A 231 12.75 -11.12 -19.71
N TRP A 232 11.97 -10.14 -19.27
CA TRP A 232 11.79 -8.87 -19.98
C TRP A 232 13.10 -8.09 -20.09
N LYS A 233 13.45 -7.66 -21.31
CA LYS A 233 14.65 -6.87 -21.61
C LYS A 233 14.27 -5.53 -22.22
N ILE A 234 14.89 -4.47 -21.70
CA ILE A 234 14.65 -3.10 -22.13
C ILE A 234 15.76 -2.66 -23.09
N LYS A 235 15.37 -2.30 -24.32
CA LYS A 235 16.28 -1.80 -25.36
C LYS A 235 16.60 -0.32 -25.17
N ARG A 236 15.60 0.49 -24.81
CA ARG A 236 15.74 1.94 -24.65
C ARG A 236 14.66 2.49 -23.74
N MET A 237 15.03 3.50 -22.96
CA MET A 237 14.14 4.30 -22.13
C MET A 237 14.32 5.78 -22.44
N VAL A 238 13.23 6.54 -22.52
CA VAL A 238 13.23 8.00 -22.71
C VAL A 238 12.15 8.61 -21.82
N ALA A 239 12.53 9.54 -20.95
CA ALA A 239 11.57 10.28 -20.13
C ALA A 239 10.73 11.23 -21.01
N THR A 240 9.43 11.26 -20.75
CA THR A 240 8.52 12.18 -21.43
C THR A 240 8.62 13.58 -20.80
N PRO A 241 8.20 14.66 -21.50
CA PRO A 241 8.10 15.98 -20.88
C PRO A 241 7.24 15.96 -19.60
N TRP A 242 6.10 15.27 -19.65
CA TRP A 242 5.23 15.03 -18.50
C TRP A 242 5.96 14.35 -17.35
N GLY A 243 6.69 13.27 -17.63
CA GLY A 243 7.44 12.52 -16.63
C GLY A 243 8.49 13.36 -15.92
N LEU A 244 9.22 14.17 -16.68
CA LEU A 244 10.24 15.09 -16.14
C LEU A 244 9.60 16.15 -15.24
N SER A 245 8.58 16.86 -15.72
CA SER A 245 7.92 17.93 -14.96
C SER A 245 7.16 17.39 -13.74
N ALA A 246 6.26 16.41 -13.93
CA ALA A 246 5.45 15.88 -12.84
C ALA A 246 6.31 15.31 -11.70
N SER A 247 7.35 14.54 -12.03
CA SER A 247 8.22 13.92 -11.03
C SER A 247 9.18 14.92 -10.37
N ALA A 248 9.62 15.96 -11.08
CA ALA A 248 10.47 17.00 -10.49
C ALA A 248 9.69 17.83 -9.47
N ILE A 249 8.46 18.24 -9.78
CA ILE A 249 7.60 18.99 -8.85
C ILE A 249 7.21 18.12 -7.66
N TYR A 250 6.94 16.82 -7.87
CA TYR A 250 6.63 15.92 -6.76
C TYR A 250 7.85 15.72 -5.86
N CYS A 251 9.04 15.54 -6.43
CA CYS A 251 10.29 15.42 -5.67
C CYS A 251 10.59 16.67 -4.83
N GLN A 252 10.22 17.86 -5.31
CA GLN A 252 10.30 19.09 -4.52
C GLN A 252 9.30 19.08 -3.37
N ALA A 253 8.01 18.78 -3.66
CA ALA A 253 6.97 18.68 -2.65
C ALA A 253 7.30 17.66 -1.55
N PHE A 254 7.92 16.53 -1.92
CA PHE A 254 8.41 15.51 -0.99
C PHE A 254 9.57 16.02 -0.11
N GLY A 255 10.49 16.80 -0.70
CA GLY A 255 11.56 17.45 0.06
C GLY A 255 11.01 18.48 1.06
N ASP A 256 10.05 19.29 0.64
CA ASP A 256 9.41 20.31 1.47
C ASP A 256 8.70 19.67 2.67
N SER A 257 7.90 18.62 2.46
CA SER A 257 7.20 17.91 3.54
C SER A 257 8.16 17.24 4.52
N SER A 258 9.25 16.64 4.04
CA SER A 258 10.25 15.98 4.90
C SER A 258 11.09 16.97 5.73
N THR A 259 11.34 18.18 5.20
CA THR A 259 12.13 19.21 5.89
C THR A 259 11.32 19.88 7.01
N GLY A 260 10.02 20.12 6.78
CA GLY A 260 9.11 20.64 7.82
C GLY A 260 8.99 19.71 9.03
N MET A 261 9.03 18.39 8.81
CA MET A 261 9.07 17.38 9.88
C MET A 261 10.34 17.49 10.74
N LEU A 262 11.52 17.66 10.11
CA LEU A 262 12.80 17.78 10.82
C LEU A 262 12.90 19.10 11.61
N GLU A 263 12.47 20.22 11.04
CA GLU A 263 12.57 21.53 11.69
C GLU A 263 11.75 21.61 12.99
N ARG A 264 10.59 20.95 13.05
CA ARG A 264 9.76 20.85 14.25
C ARG A 264 10.35 19.91 15.33
N LEU A 265 10.95 18.79 14.92
CA LEU A 265 11.65 17.88 15.84
C LEU A 265 12.83 18.57 16.55
N PHE A 266 13.51 19.49 15.86
CA PHE A 266 14.67 20.19 16.41
C PHE A 266 14.37 21.57 17.01
N ASN A 267 13.18 22.15 16.77
CA ASN A 267 12.84 23.48 17.26
C ASN A 267 11.36 23.64 17.67
N PRO A 268 10.95 23.11 18.84
CA PRO A 268 9.55 23.07 19.27
C PRO A 268 8.98 24.41 19.77
N THR A 269 9.55 25.56 19.39
CA THR A 269 9.33 26.87 20.05
C THR A 269 8.24 27.76 19.41
N GLY A 270 7.32 27.19 18.63
CA GLY A 270 6.14 27.92 18.13
C GLY A 270 4.98 27.95 19.13
N LYS A 271 4.10 28.95 19.03
CA LYS A 271 2.80 28.98 19.75
C LYS A 271 2.14 27.60 19.67
N ASN A 272 1.74 27.04 20.81
CA ASN A 272 0.96 25.80 20.86
C ASN A 272 -0.34 26.02 20.06
N PRO A 273 -0.49 25.41 18.87
CA PRO A 273 -1.76 25.42 18.16
C PRO A 273 -2.75 24.55 18.94
N THR A 274 -4.04 24.77 18.74
CA THR A 274 -5.05 23.89 19.36
C THR A 274 -4.97 22.49 18.72
N PRO A 275 -5.41 21.41 19.41
CA PRO A 275 -5.38 20.05 18.85
C PRO A 275 -6.05 19.94 17.47
N ASP A 276 -7.19 20.63 17.28
CA ASP A 276 -7.91 20.62 16.01
C ASP A 276 -7.17 21.41 14.90
N GLU A 277 -6.44 22.47 15.26
CA GLU A 277 -5.56 23.21 14.33
C GLU A 277 -4.30 22.41 14.00
N LEU A 278 -3.76 21.64 14.95
CA LEU A 278 -2.65 20.71 14.74
C LEU A 278 -3.04 19.61 13.74
N GLU A 279 -4.19 18.95 13.93
CA GLU A 279 -4.63 17.85 13.05
C GLU A 279 -4.86 18.32 11.61
N ALA A 280 -5.56 19.45 11.41
CA ALA A 280 -5.84 19.97 10.06
C ALA A 280 -4.61 20.56 9.35
N GLU A 281 -3.70 21.22 10.09
CA GLU A 281 -2.42 21.69 9.52
C GLU A 281 -1.46 20.52 9.27
N GLU A 282 -1.44 19.48 10.11
CA GLU A 282 -0.62 18.28 9.91
C GLU A 282 -1.08 17.44 8.71
N GLU A 283 -2.39 17.29 8.49
CA GLU A 283 -2.92 16.50 7.37
C GLU A 283 -2.59 17.10 5.98
N ILE A 284 -2.60 18.45 5.86
CA ILE A 284 -2.40 19.15 4.58
C ILE A 284 -0.92 19.49 4.33
N GLU A 285 -0.17 19.88 5.35
CA GLU A 285 1.22 20.32 5.21
C GLU A 285 2.19 19.14 4.94
N HIS A 286 1.82 17.91 5.33
CA HIS A 286 2.75 16.77 5.33
C HIS A 286 2.52 15.70 4.27
N HIS A 287 1.48 15.79 3.42
CA HIS A 287 1.26 14.82 2.34
C HIS A 287 1.85 15.30 1.00
N PRO A 288 2.98 14.72 0.51
CA PRO A 288 3.67 15.21 -0.70
C PRO A 288 2.78 15.28 -1.93
N PHE A 289 1.83 14.35 -2.06
CA PHE A 289 0.88 14.37 -3.18
C PHE A 289 -0.08 15.56 -3.10
N LEU A 290 -0.54 15.98 -1.91
CA LEU A 290 -1.46 17.11 -1.79
C LEU A 290 -0.75 18.42 -2.12
N LEU A 291 0.49 18.59 -1.63
CA LEU A 291 1.37 19.69 -2.01
C LEU A 291 1.62 19.71 -3.53
N TRP A 292 1.91 18.56 -4.14
CA TRP A 292 2.04 18.45 -5.59
C TRP A 292 0.74 18.78 -6.33
N ALA A 293 -0.39 18.25 -5.85
CA ALA A 293 -1.71 18.41 -6.45
C ALA A 293 -2.16 19.88 -6.42
N SER A 294 -1.86 20.61 -5.35
CA SER A 294 -2.15 22.05 -5.27
C SER A 294 -1.49 22.87 -6.40
N ARG A 295 -0.34 22.40 -6.91
CA ARG A 295 0.39 23.02 -8.02
C ARG A 295 -0.10 22.51 -9.38
N ALA A 296 -0.45 21.23 -9.46
CA ALA A 296 -0.82 20.54 -10.70
C ALA A 296 -2.30 20.70 -11.10
N LEU A 297 -3.23 20.51 -10.16
CA LEU A 297 -4.68 20.45 -10.41
C LEU A 297 -5.31 21.74 -10.93
N PRO A 298 -4.78 22.97 -10.69
CA PRO A 298 -5.30 24.16 -11.36
C PRO A 298 -5.30 24.07 -12.89
N PHE A 299 -4.49 23.20 -13.49
CA PHE A 299 -4.51 22.94 -14.93
C PHE A 299 -5.60 21.92 -15.34
N PHE A 300 -6.14 21.13 -14.41
CA PHE A 300 -7.08 20.03 -14.65
C PHE A 300 -8.45 20.29 -14.01
N PRO A 301 -9.25 21.26 -14.52
CA PRO A 301 -10.54 21.63 -13.91
C PRO A 301 -11.60 20.51 -13.95
N ALA A 302 -11.37 19.47 -14.76
CA ALA A 302 -12.19 18.27 -14.80
C ALA A 302 -11.93 17.32 -13.61
N CYS A 303 -10.80 17.44 -12.93
CA CYS A 303 -10.47 16.62 -11.77
C CYS A 303 -11.10 17.23 -10.51
N ARG A 304 -12.28 16.75 -10.12
CA ARG A 304 -13.02 17.27 -8.95
C ARG A 304 -13.16 16.24 -7.85
N HIS A 305 -13.17 14.96 -8.23
CA HIS A 305 -13.33 13.84 -7.32
C HIS A 305 -12.13 12.91 -7.41
N TYR A 306 -11.84 12.26 -6.29
CA TYR A 306 -10.88 11.18 -6.18
C TYR A 306 -11.62 9.91 -5.79
N LEU A 307 -10.98 8.76 -6.03
CA LEU A 307 -11.54 7.47 -5.63
C LEU A 307 -11.87 7.43 -4.13
N GLY A 308 -11.02 8.02 -3.28
CA GLY A 308 -11.13 8.03 -1.82
C GLY A 308 -10.94 6.63 -1.21
N ASP A 309 -11.17 6.50 0.10
CA ASP A 309 -11.12 5.22 0.82
C ASP A 309 -12.50 4.56 0.91
N PRO A 310 -12.57 3.23 1.06
CA PRO A 310 -13.78 2.50 1.43
C PRO A 310 -14.48 3.14 2.62
N GLU A 311 -15.80 3.03 2.62
CA GLU A 311 -16.60 3.44 3.77
C GLU A 311 -16.22 2.61 5.00
N SER A 312 -16.18 3.24 6.17
CA SER A 312 -15.98 2.55 7.43
C SER A 312 -17.05 1.49 7.61
N VAL A 313 -16.63 0.23 7.71
CA VAL A 313 -17.53 -0.89 7.98
C VAL A 313 -17.79 -0.93 9.48
N GLU A 314 -19.03 -1.19 9.88
CA GLU A 314 -19.33 -1.41 11.30
C GLU A 314 -18.48 -2.56 11.85
N PRO A 315 -17.82 -2.38 13.02
CA PRO A 315 -17.07 -3.43 13.66
C PRO A 315 -17.90 -4.70 13.85
N PHE A 316 -17.30 -5.85 13.58
CA PHE A 316 -17.95 -7.13 13.86
C PHE A 316 -18.28 -7.24 15.35
N ARG A 317 -19.49 -7.70 15.66
CA ARG A 317 -19.98 -7.97 17.03
C ARG A 317 -20.27 -9.46 17.17
N GLY A 318 -19.96 -10.03 18.34
CA GLY A 318 -20.14 -11.46 18.63
C GLY A 318 -18.90 -12.08 19.24
N SER A 319 -18.60 -13.33 18.90
CA SER A 319 -17.41 -14.04 19.37
C SER A 319 -16.51 -14.46 18.24
N VAL A 320 -15.20 -14.42 18.47
CA VAL A 320 -14.17 -14.91 17.56
C VAL A 320 -13.51 -16.14 18.19
N THR A 321 -13.46 -17.24 17.45
CA THR A 321 -12.77 -18.47 17.87
C THR A 321 -11.46 -18.61 17.12
N PHE A 322 -10.37 -18.76 17.88
CA PHE A 322 -9.03 -18.98 17.36
C PHE A 322 -8.52 -20.37 17.73
N LYS A 323 -7.69 -20.92 16.86
CA LYS A 323 -6.76 -21.99 17.21
C LYS A 323 -5.34 -21.42 17.21
N VAL A 324 -4.77 -21.34 18.39
CA VAL A 324 -3.42 -20.84 18.64
C VAL A 324 -2.47 -22.02 18.76
N SER A 325 -1.44 -22.08 17.93
CA SER A 325 -0.48 -23.20 17.89
C SER A 325 0.94 -22.70 18.14
N LEU A 326 1.68 -23.45 18.95
CA LEU A 326 3.12 -23.26 19.15
C LEU A 326 3.82 -24.53 18.67
N GLY A 327 4.27 -24.50 17.42
CA GLY A 327 4.74 -25.70 16.71
C GLY A 327 3.61 -26.73 16.43
N PRO A 328 3.96 -27.94 15.97
CA PRO A 328 2.99 -28.89 15.42
C PRO A 328 2.17 -29.66 16.48
N SER A 329 2.64 -29.73 17.72
CA SER A 329 2.11 -30.63 18.76
C SER A 329 1.38 -29.93 19.89
N VAL A 330 1.58 -28.62 20.07
CA VAL A 330 1.01 -27.83 21.17
C VAL A 330 0.05 -26.79 20.61
N TRP A 331 -1.20 -26.82 21.06
CA TRP A 331 -2.19 -25.82 20.67
C TRP A 331 -3.26 -25.57 21.75
N ARG A 332 -3.90 -24.40 21.66
CA ARG A 332 -5.07 -23.98 22.43
C ARG A 332 -6.14 -23.51 21.46
N ARG A 333 -7.39 -23.91 21.70
CA ARG A 333 -8.55 -23.34 21.02
C ARG A 333 -9.19 -22.39 21.99
N ILE A 334 -9.22 -21.11 21.64
CA ILE A 334 -9.69 -20.02 22.50
C ILE A 334 -10.86 -19.33 21.82
N VAL A 335 -11.80 -18.84 22.61
CA VAL A 335 -12.89 -17.98 22.15
C VAL A 335 -12.82 -16.67 22.89
N MET A 336 -13.03 -15.55 22.20
CA MET A 336 -12.97 -14.20 22.75
C MET A 336 -14.16 -13.36 22.25
N PRO A 337 -14.66 -12.41 23.06
CA PRO A 337 -15.58 -11.37 22.58
C PRO A 337 -14.92 -10.55 21.47
N ALA A 338 -15.68 -10.13 20.47
CA ALA A 338 -15.17 -9.29 19.38
C ALA A 338 -14.73 -7.88 19.85
N GLU A 339 -15.24 -7.44 21.00
CA GLU A 339 -14.91 -6.17 21.64
C GLU A 339 -13.58 -6.19 22.42
N SER A 340 -12.97 -7.37 22.61
CA SER A 340 -11.59 -7.43 23.13
C SER A 340 -10.62 -6.88 22.09
N ASP A 341 -9.54 -6.28 22.56
CA ASP A 341 -8.43 -5.82 21.73
C ASP A 341 -7.36 -6.92 21.54
N PHE A 342 -6.31 -6.60 20.77
CA PHE A 342 -5.22 -7.54 20.52
C PHE A 342 -4.29 -7.69 21.73
N ASP A 343 -4.24 -6.73 22.65
CA ASP A 343 -3.50 -6.82 23.91
C ASP A 343 -4.17 -7.81 24.89
N ASP A 344 -5.50 -7.77 24.99
CA ASP A 344 -6.33 -8.80 25.63
C ASP A 344 -6.04 -10.19 25.04
N LEU A 345 -5.95 -10.29 23.71
CA LEU A 345 -5.63 -11.55 23.02
C LEU A 345 -4.22 -12.03 23.36
N ALA A 346 -3.22 -11.13 23.37
CA ALA A 346 -1.84 -11.46 23.72
C ALA A 346 -1.76 -12.03 25.14
N ARG A 347 -2.29 -11.30 26.13
CA ARG A 347 -2.32 -11.74 27.54
C ARG A 347 -3.02 -13.09 27.69
N PHE A 348 -4.14 -13.29 27.00
CA PHE A 348 -4.88 -14.55 27.07
C PHE A 348 -4.11 -15.72 26.43
N ILE A 349 -3.36 -15.48 25.35
CA ILE A 349 -2.47 -16.48 24.76
C ILE A 349 -1.35 -16.84 25.75
N LEU A 350 -0.65 -15.86 26.31
CA LEU A 350 0.46 -16.09 27.24
C LEU A 350 0.01 -16.91 28.46
N ASP A 351 -1.11 -16.53 29.09
CA ASP A 351 -1.70 -17.30 30.21
C ASP A 351 -2.06 -18.74 29.80
N ALA A 352 -2.69 -18.93 28.64
CA ALA A 352 -3.08 -20.26 28.17
C ALA A 352 -1.89 -21.20 27.88
N PHE A 353 -0.69 -20.63 27.65
CA PHE A 353 0.57 -21.33 27.48
C PHE A 353 1.48 -21.27 28.71
N GLN A 354 1.06 -20.64 29.81
CA GLN A 354 1.83 -20.49 31.06
C GLN A 354 3.13 -19.70 30.87
N PHE A 355 3.08 -18.70 29.99
CA PHE A 355 4.16 -17.73 29.81
C PHE A 355 3.88 -16.51 30.70
N ASP A 356 4.93 -15.82 31.12
CA ASP A 356 4.81 -14.49 31.71
C ASP A 356 4.57 -13.41 30.62
N ASP A 357 4.36 -12.17 31.06
CA ASP A 357 4.17 -10.99 30.21
C ASP A 357 5.30 -9.98 30.47
N GLU A 358 6.55 -10.45 30.48
CA GLU A 358 7.74 -9.62 30.75
C GLU A 358 8.40 -9.04 29.48
N HIS A 359 8.04 -9.55 28.29
CA HIS A 359 8.66 -9.17 27.02
C HIS A 359 7.67 -8.57 26.02
N LEU A 360 8.22 -7.78 25.08
CA LEU A 360 7.45 -7.16 24.00
C LEU A 360 6.95 -8.20 23.01
N TYR A 361 5.85 -7.87 22.34
CA TYR A 361 5.25 -8.70 21.30
C TYR A 361 4.79 -7.88 20.09
N GLN A 362 4.43 -8.61 19.03
CA GLN A 362 3.86 -8.06 17.80
C GLN A 362 2.91 -9.07 17.16
N PHE A 363 1.75 -8.60 16.68
CA PHE A 363 0.90 -9.34 15.75
C PHE A 363 1.15 -8.91 14.31
N ARG A 364 1.10 -9.86 13.36
CA ARG A 364 1.26 -9.57 11.93
C ARG A 364 0.29 -10.40 11.09
N TYR A 365 -0.40 -9.77 10.15
CA TYR A 365 -1.24 -10.47 9.17
C TYR A 365 -1.48 -9.65 7.90
N GLN A 366 -2.15 -10.26 6.92
CA GLN A 366 -2.63 -9.56 5.73
C GLN A 366 -4.14 -9.34 5.80
N ASP A 367 -4.57 -8.10 5.55
CA ASP A 367 -5.98 -7.74 5.44
C ASP A 367 -6.61 -8.26 4.12
N GLU A 368 -7.87 -7.88 3.86
CA GLU A 368 -8.56 -8.28 2.62
C GLU A 368 -7.92 -7.68 1.35
N TYR A 369 -7.18 -6.57 1.45
CA TYR A 369 -6.43 -5.98 0.34
C TYR A 369 -5.00 -6.54 0.23
N ALA A 370 -4.70 -7.56 1.04
CA ALA A 370 -3.40 -8.19 1.24
C ALA A 370 -2.30 -7.22 1.73
N THR A 371 -2.70 -6.07 2.28
CA THR A 371 -1.82 -5.12 2.97
C THR A 371 -1.40 -5.71 4.30
N GLN A 372 -0.12 -5.56 4.65
CA GLN A 372 0.38 -6.08 5.91
C GLN A 372 -0.07 -5.17 7.05
N ARG A 373 -0.71 -5.74 8.06
CA ARG A 373 -1.07 -5.08 9.31
C ARG A 373 -0.14 -5.57 10.43
N THR A 374 0.27 -4.64 11.27
CA THR A 374 1.12 -4.87 12.44
C THR A 374 0.48 -4.27 13.67
N PHE A 375 0.34 -5.04 14.74
CA PHE A 375 -0.10 -4.51 16.02
C PHE A 375 0.97 -4.76 17.06
N ASP A 376 1.61 -3.67 17.49
CA ASP A 376 2.75 -3.71 18.39
C ASP A 376 2.30 -3.60 19.86
N ASP A 377 3.12 -4.15 20.75
CA ASP A 377 2.93 -4.04 22.19
C ASP A 377 2.78 -2.56 22.64
N PRO A 378 1.80 -2.24 23.51
CA PRO A 378 1.60 -0.87 24.04
C PRO A 378 2.81 -0.28 24.77
N ARG A 379 3.79 -1.11 25.16
CA ARG A 379 5.04 -0.70 25.81
C ARG A 379 6.11 -0.23 24.80
N CYS A 380 5.90 -0.39 23.50
CA CYS A 380 6.80 0.11 22.46
C CYS A 380 6.77 1.64 22.41
N SER A 381 7.94 2.27 22.28
CA SER A 381 8.05 3.68 21.88
C SER A 381 8.22 3.73 20.37
N ASP A 382 7.24 4.28 19.66
CA ASP A 382 7.17 4.38 18.19
C ASP A 382 6.80 3.07 17.49
N VAL A 383 5.53 2.97 17.08
CA VAL A 383 4.98 1.82 16.34
C VAL A 383 4.77 2.18 14.88
N GLU A 384 4.85 1.18 14.00
CA GLU A 384 4.77 1.39 12.55
C GLU A 384 3.32 1.57 12.07
N ASP A 385 2.36 0.88 12.69
CA ASP A 385 0.94 0.90 12.33
C ASP A 385 0.12 1.25 13.59
N ASP A 386 -0.53 0.28 14.24
CA ASP A 386 -1.34 0.54 15.44
C ASP A 386 -0.77 -0.17 16.69
N TYR A 387 -1.10 0.33 17.87
CA TYR A 387 -0.86 -0.42 19.11
C TYR A 387 -1.91 -1.53 19.29
N ALA A 388 -1.53 -2.63 19.94
CA ALA A 388 -2.40 -3.78 20.12
C ALA A 388 -3.63 -3.51 21.03
N ASP A 389 -3.59 -2.48 21.87
CA ASP A 389 -4.70 -2.03 22.72
C ASP A 389 -5.62 -0.98 22.04
N GLU A 390 -5.32 -0.58 20.81
CA GLU A 390 -6.10 0.40 20.05
C GLU A 390 -7.08 -0.24 19.06
N VAL A 391 -6.90 -1.51 18.71
CA VAL A 391 -7.70 -2.20 17.69
C VAL A 391 -8.42 -3.39 18.29
N THR A 392 -9.75 -3.40 18.21
CA THR A 392 -10.54 -4.57 18.63
C THR A 392 -10.51 -5.70 17.61
N LEU A 393 -10.74 -6.94 18.06
CA LEU A 393 -10.90 -8.11 17.18
C LEU A 393 -12.03 -7.91 16.15
N GLY A 394 -13.05 -7.12 16.51
CA GLY A 394 -14.17 -6.75 15.64
C GLY A 394 -13.83 -5.69 14.59
N GLU A 395 -12.91 -4.77 14.89
CA GLU A 395 -12.44 -3.72 13.97
C GLU A 395 -11.37 -4.23 12.99
N ALA A 396 -10.60 -5.24 13.38
CA ALA A 396 -9.47 -5.76 12.62
C ALA A 396 -9.80 -6.38 11.25
N GLY A 397 -11.09 -6.50 10.89
CA GLY A 397 -11.53 -7.06 9.61
C GLY A 397 -11.17 -8.55 9.46
N LEU A 398 -11.16 -9.29 10.56
CA LEU A 398 -10.77 -10.71 10.56
C LEU A 398 -11.77 -11.57 9.78
N PHE A 399 -11.27 -12.62 9.12
CA PHE A 399 -12.11 -13.55 8.37
C PHE A 399 -11.72 -15.03 8.63
N PRO A 400 -12.64 -15.99 8.40
CA PRO A 400 -12.35 -17.40 8.64
C PRO A 400 -11.14 -17.87 7.82
N ARG A 401 -10.32 -18.73 8.43
CA ARG A 401 -9.08 -19.30 7.87
C ARG A 401 -7.93 -18.29 7.72
N GLN A 402 -8.07 -17.07 8.23
CA GLN A 402 -6.97 -16.13 8.32
C GLN A 402 -5.96 -16.61 9.35
N LEU A 403 -4.68 -16.47 9.02
CA LEU A 403 -3.58 -16.73 9.93
C LEU A 403 -3.00 -15.39 10.36
N VAL A 404 -2.93 -15.19 11.68
CA VAL A 404 -2.24 -14.08 12.32
C VAL A 404 -0.99 -14.65 12.99
N GLU A 405 0.18 -14.09 12.68
CA GLU A 405 1.42 -14.40 13.39
C GLU A 405 1.42 -13.59 14.69
N PHE A 406 1.65 -14.25 15.83
CA PHE A 406 1.90 -13.60 17.11
C PHE A 406 3.33 -13.91 17.53
N ARG A 407 4.18 -12.89 17.54
CA ARG A 407 5.60 -12.98 17.90
C ARG A 407 5.78 -12.40 19.31
N TYR A 408 6.29 -13.19 20.23
CA TYR A 408 6.53 -12.81 21.63
C TYR A 408 8.01 -13.00 21.98
N ASP A 409 8.56 -12.05 22.74
CA ASP A 409 9.99 -11.98 23.08
C ASP A 409 10.89 -12.01 21.85
N PHE A 410 11.34 -10.83 21.42
CA PHE A 410 12.18 -10.71 20.22
C PHE A 410 13.59 -11.29 20.39
N SER A 411 14.00 -11.64 21.61
CA SER A 411 15.28 -12.33 21.87
C SER A 411 15.15 -13.83 21.61
N ASP A 412 14.17 -14.48 22.25
CA ASP A 412 13.93 -15.92 22.11
C ASP A 412 13.09 -16.28 20.88
N ASP A 413 12.44 -15.29 20.25
CA ASP A 413 11.69 -15.39 19.01
C ASP A 413 10.54 -16.41 19.06
N TRP A 414 9.73 -16.38 20.11
CA TRP A 414 8.55 -17.24 20.20
C TRP A 414 7.52 -16.84 19.14
N ARG A 415 7.13 -17.79 18.29
CA ARG A 415 6.16 -17.57 17.21
C ARG A 415 4.96 -18.47 17.36
N PHE A 416 3.79 -17.86 17.53
CA PHE A 416 2.51 -18.53 17.59
C PHE A 416 1.74 -18.32 16.29
N ASP A 417 1.16 -19.41 15.78
CA ASP A 417 0.20 -19.38 14.69
C ASP A 417 -1.22 -19.21 15.26
N VAL A 418 -1.82 -18.03 15.07
CA VAL A 418 -3.18 -17.71 15.53
C VAL A 418 -4.14 -17.82 14.34
N LEU A 419 -4.76 -18.98 14.19
CA LEU A 419 -5.72 -19.26 13.11
C LEU A 419 -7.13 -18.85 13.51
N VAL A 420 -7.76 -17.94 12.77
CA VAL A 420 -9.18 -17.60 12.90
C VAL A 420 -10.02 -18.77 12.39
N GLU A 421 -10.67 -19.52 13.29
CA GLU A 421 -11.51 -20.65 12.90
C GLU A 421 -12.94 -20.22 12.59
N LYS A 422 -13.51 -19.32 13.41
CA LYS A 422 -14.91 -18.88 13.29
C LYS A 422 -15.12 -17.45 13.81
N LEU A 423 -16.06 -16.75 13.18
CA LEU A 423 -16.68 -15.53 13.70
C LEU A 423 -18.18 -15.81 13.85
N GLU A 424 -18.72 -15.68 15.06
CA GLU A 424 -20.09 -16.07 15.42
C GLU A 424 -20.89 -14.86 15.94
N PRO A 425 -21.69 -14.19 15.11
CA PRO A 425 -22.36 -12.93 15.48
C PRO A 425 -23.44 -13.11 16.55
N SER A 426 -24.04 -14.31 16.64
CA SER A 426 -25.06 -14.63 17.63
C SER A 426 -24.50 -15.07 18.99
N ASP A 427 -23.19 -15.38 19.08
CA ASP A 427 -22.56 -15.75 20.35
C ASP A 427 -21.95 -14.51 21.00
N ILE A 428 -22.70 -13.85 21.87
CA ILE A 428 -22.24 -12.64 22.58
C ILE A 428 -21.69 -13.07 23.94
N ARG A 429 -20.40 -13.39 23.99
CA ARG A 429 -19.70 -13.73 25.24
C ARG A 429 -19.23 -12.48 25.96
N ARG A 430 -19.12 -12.58 27.28
CA ARG A 430 -18.54 -11.52 28.12
C ARG A 430 -17.09 -11.76 28.50
N LYS A 431 -16.58 -12.98 28.32
CA LYS A 431 -15.25 -13.39 28.77
C LYS A 431 -14.63 -14.38 27.80
N ALA A 432 -13.31 -14.28 27.67
CA ALA A 432 -12.49 -15.24 26.95
C ALA A 432 -12.47 -16.62 27.66
N ALA A 433 -12.32 -17.69 26.89
CA ALA A 433 -12.23 -19.04 27.43
C ALA A 433 -11.40 -19.98 26.53
N VAL A 434 -10.67 -20.91 27.15
CA VAL A 434 -10.06 -22.05 26.44
C VAL A 434 -11.12 -23.14 26.24
N LEU A 435 -11.51 -23.36 24.99
CA LEU A 435 -12.49 -24.38 24.61
C LEU A 435 -11.88 -25.79 24.54
N ASN A 436 -10.63 -25.89 24.09
CA ASN A 436 -9.92 -27.17 23.97
C ASN A 436 -8.40 -26.94 23.95
N LYS A 437 -7.61 -27.96 24.27
CA LYS A 437 -6.14 -27.89 24.24
C LYS A 437 -5.50 -29.23 23.91
N LYS A 438 -4.28 -29.17 23.35
CA LYS A 438 -3.41 -30.33 23.15
C LYS A 438 -1.97 -29.97 23.44
N GLY A 439 -1.22 -30.93 23.98
CA GLY A 439 0.21 -30.79 24.25
C GLY A 439 0.49 -29.95 25.50
N THR A 440 1.56 -30.32 26.19
CA THR A 440 2.12 -29.52 27.29
C THR A 440 2.82 -28.30 26.71
N ALA A 441 2.60 -27.12 27.29
CA ALA A 441 3.35 -25.94 26.89
C ALA A 441 4.85 -26.12 27.19
N PRO A 442 5.76 -25.64 26.32
CA PRO A 442 7.18 -25.64 26.64
C PRO A 442 7.46 -24.73 27.83
N ARG A 443 8.61 -24.91 28.49
CA ARG A 443 9.11 -23.89 29.42
C ARG A 443 9.56 -22.68 28.62
N GLN A 444 9.21 -21.49 29.10
CA GLN A 444 9.57 -20.23 28.47
C GLN A 444 11.09 -20.00 28.51
N TYR A 445 11.70 -20.06 29.69
CA TYR A 445 13.16 -19.97 29.83
C TYR A 445 13.78 -21.33 30.14
N GLN A 446 14.98 -21.59 29.61
CA GLN A 446 15.75 -22.81 29.86
C GLN A 446 16.63 -22.72 31.11
#